data_AF-C1FM78-F1
#
_entry.id   AF-C1FM78-F1
#
_cell.length_a   1.000
_cell.length_b   1.000
_cell.length_c   1.000
_cell.angle_alpha   90.00
_cell.angle_beta   90.00
_cell.angle_gamma   90.00
#
_symmetry.space_group_name_H-M   'P 1'
#
loop_
_entity.id
_entity.type
_entity.pdbx_description
1 polymer ?
#
loop_
_entity_poly.entity_id
_entity_poly.type
_entity_poly.pdbx_seq_one_letter_code
_entity_poly.pdbx_strand_id
1 'polypeptide(L)' 'MISIANLDKRICDIEECENTQTYREFIRESEKEFGIYPYPLDQEHVTDEILKDYVYFLDELWCK' A
#
# COMPACT_ATOMS: atom_id res chain seq x y z
N MET A 1 -11.72 -1.32 1.91
CA MET A 1 -10.98 -0.39 2.80
C MET A 1 -9.74 -1.12 3.28
N ILE A 2 -8.56 -0.55 3.00
CA ILE A 2 -7.27 -1.11 3.41
C ILE A 2 -7.15 -1.23 4.93
N SER A 3 -6.53 -2.31 5.39
CA SER A 3 -6.17 -2.53 6.79
C SER A 3 -4.87 -3.31 6.88
N ILE A 4 -4.16 -3.21 8.00
CA ILE A 4 -2.89 -3.92 8.22
C ILE A 4 -3.08 -5.43 8.09
N ALA A 5 -4.20 -5.95 8.61
CA ALA A 5 -4.57 -7.36 8.50
C ALA A 5 -4.79 -7.85 7.05
N ASN A 6 -4.91 -6.93 6.09
CA ASN A 6 -5.19 -7.21 4.69
C ASN A 6 -4.01 -6.87 3.76
N LEU A 7 -2.83 -6.57 4.30
CA LEU A 7 -1.65 -6.24 3.49
C LEU A 7 -1.29 -7.32 2.47
N ASP A 8 -1.53 -8.58 2.83
CA ASP A 8 -1.24 -9.77 2.01
C ASP A 8 -2.44 -10.22 1.16
N LYS A 9 -3.53 -9.43 1.12
CA LYS A 9 -4.65 -9.64 0.19
C LYS A 9 -4.46 -8.80 -1.06
N ARG A 10 -5.01 -9.31 -2.18
CA ARG A 10 -4.98 -8.59 -3.46
C ARG A 10 -5.83 -7.33 -3.37
N ILE A 11 -5.35 -6.25 -3.98
CA ILE A 11 -6.02 -4.95 -3.98
C ILE A 11 -7.37 -5.08 -4.68
N CYS A 12 -7.43 -5.77 -5.82
CA CYS A 12 -8.67 -6.06 -6.53
C CYS A 12 -9.71 -6.90 -5.74
N ASP A 13 -9.30 -7.61 -4.68
CA ASP A 13 -10.23 -8.35 -3.82
C ASP A 13 -10.87 -7.43 -2.74
N ILE A 14 -10.35 -6.21 -2.57
CA ILE A 14 -10.73 -5.25 -1.52
C ILE A 14 -11.30 -3.96 -2.12
N GLU A 15 -10.78 -3.54 -3.26
CA GLU A 15 -11.16 -2.36 -4.02
C GLU A 15 -11.59 -2.77 -5.43
N GLU A 16 -12.50 -2.01 -6.04
CA GLU A 16 -12.99 -2.26 -7.40
C GLU A 16 -11.96 -1.78 -8.44
N CYS A 17 -10.77 -2.40 -8.45
CA CYS A 17 -9.69 -2.07 -9.37
C CYS A 17 -9.12 -3.31 -10.09
N GLU A 18 -8.33 -3.08 -11.13
CA GLU A 18 -7.69 -4.15 -11.92
C GLU A 18 -6.32 -4.56 -11.35
N ASN A 19 -5.84 -3.92 -10.28
CA ASN A 19 -4.55 -4.24 -9.70
C ASN A 19 -4.61 -5.58 -8.94
N THR A 20 -4.00 -6.61 -9.54
CA THR A 20 -3.96 -7.97 -8.98
C THR A 20 -2.89 -8.17 -7.91
N GLN A 21 -2.05 -7.18 -7.65
CA GLN A 21 -1.02 -7.23 -6.61
C GLN A 21 -1.64 -7.17 -5.23
N THR A 22 -0.92 -7.61 -4.22
CA THR A 22 -1.23 -7.33 -2.82
C THR A 22 -0.85 -5.90 -2.45
N TYR A 23 -1.43 -5.36 -1.38
CA TYR A 23 -1.00 -4.04 -0.88
C TYR A 23 0.47 -4.04 -0.49
N ARG A 24 1.00 -5.13 0.09
CA ARG A 24 2.42 -5.26 0.41
C ARG A 24 3.30 -5.18 -0.84
N GLU A 25 2.92 -5.86 -1.91
CA GLU A 25 3.64 -5.82 -3.19
C GLU A 25 3.58 -4.44 -3.82
N PHE A 26 2.40 -3.84 -3.91
CA PHE A 26 2.23 -2.49 -4.45
C PHE A 26 3.08 -1.46 -3.71
N ILE A 27 3.08 -1.51 -2.37
CA ILE A 27 3.89 -0.60 -1.54
C ILE A 27 5.38 -0.79 -1.83
N ARG A 28 5.87 -2.03 -1.81
CA ARG A 28 7.30 -2.34 -2.00
C ARG A 28 7.78 -2.01 -3.41
N GLU A 29 6.93 -2.22 -4.42
CA GLU A 29 7.22 -1.83 -5.80
C GLU A 29 7.28 -0.32 -5.94
N SER A 30 6.28 0.39 -5.44
CA SER A 30 6.22 1.85 -5.48
C SER A 30 7.42 2.48 -4.75
N GLU A 31 7.76 1.98 -3.57
CA GLU A 31 8.94 2.42 -2.82
C GLU A 31 10.22 2.28 -3.65
N LYS A 32 10.37 1.15 -4.35
CA LYS A 32 11.55 0.89 -5.18
C LYS A 32 11.58 1.80 -6.41
N GLU A 33 10.46 1.97 -7.10
CA GLU A 33 10.36 2.77 -8.33
C GLU A 33 10.63 4.25 -8.06
N PHE A 34 10.06 4.80 -6.98
CA PHE A 34 10.23 6.21 -6.60
C PHE A 34 11.43 6.45 -5.67
N GLY A 35 12.22 5.41 -5.35
CA GLY A 35 13.40 5.53 -4.49
C GLY A 35 13.09 5.94 -3.05
N ILE A 36 11.90 5.58 -2.55
CA ILE A 36 11.44 5.84 -1.18
C ILE A 36 12.01 4.76 -0.25
N TYR A 37 12.41 5.17 0.96
CA TYR A 37 12.88 4.23 1.96
C TYR A 37 11.73 3.30 2.43
N PRO A 38 11.96 1.98 2.52
CA PRO A 38 10.95 1.01 2.92
C PRO A 38 10.22 1.38 4.22
N TYR A 39 8.91 1.58 4.13
CA TYR A 39 8.07 1.86 5.27
C TYR A 39 7.92 0.60 6.15
N PRO A 40 8.04 0.74 7.48
CA PRO A 40 7.97 -0.40 8.39
C PRO A 40 6.50 -0.79 8.67
N LEU A 41 5.89 -1.51 7.72
CA LEU A 41 4.49 -1.94 7.76
C LEU A 41 4.14 -2.84 8.96
N ASP A 42 5.12 -3.49 9.57
CA ASP A 42 4.93 -4.44 10.69
C ASP A 42 5.10 -3.79 12.08
N GLN A 43 5.19 -2.45 12.17
CA GLN A 43 5.31 -1.76 13.45
C GLN A 43 3.96 -1.62 14.17
N GLU A 44 3.96 -1.82 15.50
CA GLU A 44 2.77 -1.71 16.37
C GLU A 44 2.07 -0.34 16.35
N HIS A 45 2.73 0.68 15.81
CA HIS A 45 2.19 2.04 15.68
C HIS A 45 1.61 2.35 14.31
N VAL A 46 1.75 1.47 13.33
CA VAL A 46 1.03 1.62 12.06
C VAL A 46 -0.43 1.36 12.38
N THR A 47 -1.28 2.32 12.04
CA THR A 47 -2.74 2.17 12.09
C THR A 47 -3.28 2.04 10.69
N ASP A 48 -4.51 1.54 10.55
CA ASP A 48 -5.18 1.47 9.25
C ASP A 48 -5.30 2.84 8.58
N GLU A 49 -5.46 3.92 9.37
CA GLU A 49 -5.47 5.31 8.86
C GLU A 49 -4.11 5.71 8.27
N ILE A 50 -3.01 5.49 9.00
CA ILE A 50 -1.66 5.80 8.51
C ILE A 50 -1.34 4.99 7.25
N LEU A 51 -1.71 3.71 7.24
CA LEU A 51 -1.51 2.83 6.11
C LEU A 51 -2.30 3.31 4.88
N LYS A 52 -3.54 3.74 5.08
CA LYS A 52 -4.38 4.30 4.02
C LYS A 52 -3.77 5.58 3.44
N ASP A 53 -3.36 6.52 4.28
CA ASP A 53 -2.73 7.76 3.84
C ASP A 53 -1.44 7.48 3.06
N TYR A 54 -0.66 6.48 3.50
CA TYR A 54 0.56 6.08 2.82
C TYR A 54 0.30 5.46 1.44
N VAL A 55 -0.66 4.55 1.33
CA VAL A 55 -1.04 3.96 0.03
C VAL A 55 -1.60 5.02 -0.91
N TYR A 56 -2.41 5.95 -0.41
CA TYR A 56 -2.92 7.06 -1.20
C TYR A 56 -1.80 7.97 -1.72
N PHE A 57 -0.80 8.27 -0.88
CA PHE A 57 0.40 8.99 -1.33
C PHE A 57 1.15 8.26 -2.44
N LEU A 58 1.33 6.94 -2.33
CA LEU A 58 2.00 6.14 -3.37
C LEU A 58 1.19 6.11 -4.68
N ASP A 59 -0.13 5.97 -4.59
CA ASP A 59 -1.03 6.02 -5.76
C ASP A 59 -0.99 7.39 -6.47
N GLU A 60 -0.94 8.49 -5.70
CA GLU A 60 -0.77 9.83 -6.25
C GLU A 60 0.57 10.02 -6.98
N LEU A 61 1.64 9.31 -6.58
CA LEU A 61 2.91 9.34 -7.29
C LEU A 61 2.83 8.65 -8.67
N TRP A 62 2.07 7.56 -8.78
CA TRP A 62 1.83 6.87 -10.05
C TRP A 62 0.92 7.66 -11.01
N CYS A 63 0.01 8.48 -10.48
CA CYS A 63 -0.90 9.31 -11.26
C CYS A 63 -0.27 10.62 -11.80
N LYS A 64 1.03 10.86 -11.61
CA LYS A 64 1.74 12.07 -12.06
C LYS A 64 2.76 11.84 -13.17
#